data_AF-A0A2N4Z1S7-F1
#
_entry.id   AF-A0A2N4Z1S7-F1
#
_cell.length_a   1.000
_cell.length_b   1.000
_cell.length_c   1.000
_cell.angle_alpha   90.00
_cell.angle_beta   90.00
_cell.angle_gamma   90.00
#
_symmetry.space_group_name_H-M   'P 1'
#
loop_
_entity.id
_entity.type
_entity.pdbx_description
1 polymer ?
#
loop_
_entity_poly.entity_id
_entity_poly.type
_entity_poly.pdbx_seq_one_letter_code
_entity_poly.pdbx_strand_id
1 'polypeptide(L)'
;IHHGVQWRMDMPDATTLAHGVVSPDKAQAIFLVSQLAMPDYTLMAPLRLAGLEANARYQVTLLDHPNIQITGEGGHTMRKLPAWMTTPQTVSGEWLQQAGLALPILDPESAILIGLQRV
;
A
#
# COMPACT_ATOMS: atom_id res chain seq x y z
N ILE A 1 6.46 2.46 -16.75
CA ILE A 1 5.15 1.85 -16.40
C ILE A 1 4.56 0.96 -17.53
N HIS A 2 5.20 0.83 -18.71
CA HIS A 2 4.64 0.09 -19.85
C HIS A 2 5.19 -1.34 -20.09
N HIS A 3 6.14 -1.78 -19.27
CA HIS A 3 6.81 -3.09 -19.45
C HIS A 3 6.76 -3.96 -18.19
N GLY A 4 6.07 -3.53 -17.13
CA GLY A 4 5.95 -4.32 -15.90
C GLY A 4 4.78 -5.31 -15.95
N VAL A 5 4.82 -6.28 -15.05
CA VAL A 5 3.72 -7.22 -14.83
C VAL A 5 2.69 -6.56 -13.92
N GLN A 6 1.45 -6.48 -14.39
CA GLN A 6 0.34 -5.93 -13.61
C GLN A 6 -0.19 -6.98 -12.62
N TRP A 7 -0.46 -6.54 -11.41
CA TRP A 7 -1.08 -7.33 -10.35
C TRP A 7 -2.34 -6.62 -9.86
N ARG A 8 -3.41 -7.40 -9.66
CA ARG A 8 -4.58 -6.97 -8.92
C ARG A 8 -4.59 -7.72 -7.60
N MET A 9 -4.75 -7.00 -6.50
CA MET A 9 -4.83 -7.60 -5.18
C MET A 9 -6.31 -7.70 -4.80
N ASP A 10 -6.71 -8.87 -4.32
CA ASP A 10 -8.07 -9.06 -3.83
C ASP A 10 -8.20 -8.40 -2.45
N MET A 11 -9.16 -7.50 -2.35
CA MET A 11 -9.51 -6.83 -1.10
C MET A 11 -10.83 -7.40 -0.57
N PRO A 12 -10.95 -7.60 0.75
CA PRO A 12 -12.19 -8.13 1.33
C PRO A 12 -13.34 -7.11 1.28
N ASP A 13 -13.01 -5.82 1.25
CA ASP A 13 -13.96 -4.71 1.09
C ASP A 13 -14.01 -4.32 -0.39
N ALA A 14 -15.20 -4.37 -0.99
CA ALA A 14 -15.43 -4.02 -2.39
C ALA A 14 -15.26 -2.52 -2.68
N THR A 15 -15.25 -1.68 -1.64
CA THR A 15 -15.00 -0.23 -1.73
C THR A 15 -13.52 0.10 -1.80
N THR A 16 -12.62 -0.87 -1.54
CA THR A 16 -11.17 -0.69 -1.67
C THR A 16 -10.65 -1.44 -2.89
N LEU A 17 -10.05 -0.72 -3.84
CA LEU A 17 -9.34 -1.31 -4.97
C LEU A 17 -7.84 -1.21 -4.77
N ALA A 18 -7.13 -2.30 -5.01
CA ALA A 18 -5.68 -2.32 -4.92
C ALA A 18 -5.08 -3.02 -6.15
N HIS A 19 -4.18 -2.34 -6.84
CA HIS A 19 -3.45 -2.89 -7.98
C HIS A 19 -2.05 -2.30 -8.06
N GLY A 20 -1.17 -2.95 -8.82
CA GLY A 20 0.17 -2.44 -9.02
C GLY A 20 0.87 -3.03 -10.22
N VAL A 21 2.09 -2.56 -10.45
CA VAL A 21 2.95 -2.98 -11.53
C VAL A 21 4.33 -3.26 -10.95
N VAL A 22 4.86 -4.45 -11.24
CA VAL A 22 6.20 -4.88 -10.84
C VAL A 22 7.09 -4.94 -12.08
N SER A 23 8.32 -4.43 -12.01
CA SER A 23 9.27 -4.52 -13.11
C SER A 23 9.62 -5.98 -13.44
N PRO A 24 9.98 -6.33 -14.69
CA PRO A 24 10.29 -7.71 -15.06
C PRO A 24 11.41 -8.36 -14.25
N ASP A 25 12.40 -7.56 -13.83
CA ASP A 25 13.52 -7.97 -12.98
C ASP A 25 13.19 -7.95 -11.48
N LYS A 26 11.94 -7.59 -11.14
CA LYS A 26 11.42 -7.42 -9.78
C LYS A 26 12.23 -6.45 -8.91
N ALA A 27 13.00 -5.55 -9.51
CA ALA A 27 13.79 -4.55 -8.78
C ALA A 27 12.93 -3.38 -8.28
N GLN A 28 11.84 -3.09 -8.97
CA GLN A 28 10.97 -1.95 -8.68
C GLN A 28 9.51 -2.35 -8.75
N ALA A 29 8.68 -1.76 -7.90
CA ALA A 29 7.23 -1.89 -8.01
C ALA A 29 6.53 -0.61 -7.55
N ILE A 30 5.33 -0.39 -8.10
CA ILE A 30 4.42 0.67 -7.69
C ILE A 30 3.04 0.05 -7.48
N PHE A 31 2.39 0.39 -6.37
CA PHE A 31 1.03 -0.05 -6.05
C PHE A 31 0.14 1.14 -5.72
N LEU A 32 -1.07 1.14 -6.26
CA LEU A 32 -2.12 2.10 -5.98
C LEU A 32 -3.20 1.43 -5.14
N VAL A 33 -3.58 2.07 -4.04
CA VAL A 33 -4.74 1.69 -3.23
C VAL A 33 -5.74 2.84 -3.28
N SER A 34 -6.94 2.57 -3.79
CA SER A 34 -8.01 3.54 -3.95
C SER A 34 -9.20 3.15 -3.08
N GLN A 35 -9.64 4.08 -2.25
CA GLN A 35 -10.88 3.99 -1.50
C GLN A 35 -11.97 4.69 -2.31
N LEU A 36 -12.93 3.93 -2.82
CA LEU A 36 -13.97 4.42 -3.73
C LEU A 36 -15.16 5.02 -2.99
N ALA A 37 -15.51 4.44 -1.85
CA ALA A 37 -16.66 4.83 -1.04
C ALA A 37 -16.32 4.70 0.45
N MET A 38 -17.27 4.95 1.35
CA MET A 38 -17.04 4.74 2.77
C MET A 38 -16.81 3.25 3.05
N PRO A 39 -15.73 2.87 3.74
CA PRO A 39 -15.44 1.46 4.01
C PRO A 39 -16.48 0.87 4.96
N ASP A 40 -16.86 -0.39 4.71
CA ASP A 40 -17.86 -1.11 5.52
C ASP A 40 -17.31 -1.47 6.91
N TYR A 41 -15.99 -1.51 7.04
CA TYR A 41 -15.29 -1.87 8.27
C TYR A 41 -14.20 -0.85 8.61
N THR A 42 -14.06 -0.54 9.90
CA THR A 42 -13.01 0.36 10.41
C THR A 42 -11.60 -0.27 10.36
N LEU A 43 -11.50 -1.60 10.25
CA LEU A 43 -10.24 -2.33 10.25
C LEU A 43 -9.94 -2.88 8.86
N MET A 44 -9.00 -2.23 8.17
CA MET A 44 -8.53 -2.65 6.86
C MET A 44 -7.64 -3.89 6.98
N ALA A 45 -7.92 -4.91 6.18
CA ALA A 45 -7.04 -6.07 6.06
C ALA A 45 -5.66 -5.64 5.50
N PRO A 46 -4.56 -6.33 5.87
CA PRO A 46 -3.25 -6.01 5.35
C PRO A 46 -3.19 -6.12 3.83
N LEU A 47 -2.54 -5.16 3.18
CA LEU A 47 -2.24 -5.19 1.76
C LEU A 47 -1.09 -6.17 1.50
N ARG A 48 -1.42 -7.32 0.90
CA ARG A 48 -0.43 -8.31 0.46
C ARG A 48 0.01 -8.02 -0.96
N LEU A 49 1.30 -7.74 -1.14
CA LEU A 49 1.87 -7.29 -2.41
C LEU A 49 2.43 -8.45 -3.21
N ALA A 50 1.73 -8.85 -4.28
CA ALA A 50 2.14 -9.97 -5.13
C ALA A 50 3.25 -9.61 -6.13
N GLY A 51 3.93 -10.63 -6.65
CA GLY A 51 4.88 -10.51 -7.76
C GLY A 51 6.31 -10.14 -7.37
N LEU A 52 6.59 -9.99 -6.07
CA LEU A 52 7.90 -9.65 -5.54
C LEU A 52 8.81 -10.88 -5.45
N GLU A 53 10.13 -10.66 -5.45
CA GLU A 53 11.10 -11.73 -5.21
C GLU A 53 11.17 -12.04 -3.71
N ALA A 54 10.82 -13.27 -3.31
CA ALA A 54 10.64 -13.63 -1.90
C ALA A 54 11.89 -13.37 -1.04
N ASN A 55 13.06 -13.74 -1.58
CA ASN A 55 14.34 -13.64 -0.89
C ASN A 55 15.00 -12.24 -0.97
N ALA A 56 14.42 -11.32 -1.74
CA ALA A 56 14.94 -9.96 -1.83
C ALA A 56 14.38 -9.08 -0.71
N ARG A 57 15.07 -7.99 -0.41
CA ARG A 57 14.59 -6.94 0.50
C ARG A 57 14.16 -5.72 -0.30
N TYR A 58 13.06 -5.11 0.12
CA TYR A 58 12.50 -3.93 -0.52
C TYR A 58 12.38 -2.81 0.48
N GLN A 59 12.88 -1.64 0.11
CA GLN A 59 12.55 -0.39 0.78
C GLN A 59 11.16 0.06 0.32
N VAL A 60 10.25 0.21 1.28
CA VAL A 60 8.88 0.68 1.07
C VAL A 60 8.83 2.18 1.32
N THR A 61 8.24 2.92 0.39
CA THR A 61 8.03 4.37 0.49
C THR A 61 6.59 4.74 0.13
N LEU A 62 6.06 5.75 0.80
CA LEU A 62 4.84 6.41 0.37
C LEU A 62 5.24 7.45 -0.70
N LEU A 63 4.81 7.25 -1.93
CA LEU A 63 5.15 8.12 -3.06
C LEU A 63 4.18 9.30 -3.18
N ASP A 64 2.89 9.05 -2.92
CA ASP A 64 1.86 10.09 -2.97
C ASP A 64 0.67 9.72 -2.07
N HIS A 65 0.00 10.72 -1.52
CA HIS A 65 -1.19 10.56 -0.69
C HIS A 65 -2.01 11.87 -0.61
N PRO A 66 -3.32 11.81 -0.35
CA PRO A 66 -4.18 12.97 -0.24
C PRO A 66 -4.03 13.57 1.16
N ASN A 67 -2.91 14.26 1.40
CA ASN A 67 -2.57 14.98 2.64
C ASN A 67 -3.23 14.39 3.91
N ILE A 68 -2.97 13.11 4.19
CA ILE A 68 -3.69 12.35 5.22
C ILE A 68 -3.23 12.85 6.57
N GLN A 69 -4.14 13.41 7.36
CA GLN A 69 -3.86 13.94 8.68
C GLN A 69 -4.33 12.97 9.78
N ILE A 70 -3.71 13.03 10.95
CA ILE A 70 -4.17 12.30 12.13
C ILE A 70 -5.25 13.09 12.88
N THR A 71 -6.06 12.39 13.67
CA THR A 71 -7.03 13.01 14.59
C THR A 71 -6.32 13.93 15.57
N GLY A 72 -6.71 15.21 15.59
CA GLY A 72 -6.06 16.27 16.36
C GLY A 72 -5.32 17.30 15.48
N GLU A 73 -5.01 16.97 14.23
CA GLU A 73 -4.37 17.88 13.26
C GLU A 73 -5.25 18.17 12.03
N GLY A 74 -6.55 17.88 12.12
CA GLY A 74 -7.52 18.07 11.03
C GLY A 74 -7.97 16.78 10.33
N GLY A 75 -7.37 15.64 10.67
CA GLY A 75 -7.82 14.33 10.23
C GLY A 75 -8.96 13.78 11.09
N HIS A 76 -9.78 12.89 10.53
CA HIS A 76 -10.94 12.32 11.23
C HIS A 76 -10.84 10.80 11.39
N THR A 77 -9.84 10.18 10.78
CA THR A 77 -9.89 8.75 10.46
C THR A 77 -8.94 7.91 11.33
N MET A 78 -7.79 8.45 11.78
CA MET A 78 -6.83 7.70 12.60
C MET A 78 -6.05 8.55 13.62
N ARG A 79 -5.77 8.00 14.80
CA ARG A 79 -4.87 8.62 15.82
C ARG A 79 -3.39 8.48 15.51
N LYS A 80 -3.01 7.47 14.73
CA LYS A 80 -1.62 7.19 14.35
C LYS A 80 -1.59 6.49 12.99
N LEU A 81 -0.74 6.96 12.09
CA LEU A 81 -0.52 6.31 10.80
C LEU A 81 0.35 5.05 10.93
N PRO A 82 0.20 4.06 10.03
CA PRO A 82 1.14 2.98 9.88
C PRO A 82 2.59 3.50 9.78
N ALA A 83 3.52 2.89 10.52
CA ALA A 83 4.89 3.40 10.63
C ALA A 83 5.62 3.53 9.29
N TRP A 84 5.30 2.68 8.32
CA TRP A 84 5.90 2.71 6.99
C TRP A 84 5.55 3.96 6.18
N MET A 85 4.46 4.67 6.52
CA MET A 85 4.06 5.90 5.83
C MET A 85 4.90 7.10 6.22
N THR A 86 5.45 7.13 7.44
CA THR A 86 6.24 8.25 7.95
C THR A 86 7.74 8.01 7.86
N THR A 87 8.17 6.75 7.82
CA THR A 87 9.58 6.38 7.79
C THR A 87 9.76 5.17 6.88
N PRO A 88 10.60 5.25 5.84
CA PRO A 88 10.85 4.12 4.95
C PRO A 88 11.24 2.87 5.73
N GLN A 89 10.66 1.74 5.36
CA GLN A 89 10.93 0.44 6.00
C GLN A 89 11.51 -0.52 4.99
N THR A 90 12.52 -1.31 5.41
CA THR A 90 13.11 -2.35 4.57
C THR A 90 12.67 -3.73 5.04
N VAL A 91 11.82 -4.38 4.26
CA VAL A 91 11.20 -5.68 4.58
C VAL A 91 11.44 -6.68 3.45
N SER A 92 11.36 -7.98 3.75
CA SER A 92 11.53 -9.01 2.72
C SER A 92 10.33 -9.07 1.77
N GLY A 93 10.57 -9.48 0.53
CA GLY A 93 9.51 -9.73 -0.44
C GLY A 93 8.55 -10.83 0.00
N GLU A 94 9.03 -11.82 0.74
CA GLU A 94 8.18 -12.85 1.36
C GLU A 94 7.22 -12.25 2.38
N TRP A 95 7.69 -11.39 3.28
CA TRP A 95 6.86 -10.78 4.31
C TRP A 95 5.78 -9.88 3.70
N LEU A 96 6.13 -9.11 2.66
CA LEU A 96 5.18 -8.29 1.91
C LEU A 96 4.10 -9.12 1.20
N GLN A 97 4.44 -10.34 0.76
CA GLN A 97 3.51 -11.24 0.09
C GLN A 97 2.59 -12.00 1.08
N GLN A 98 3.10 -12.39 2.24
CA GLN A 98 2.37 -13.24 3.18
C GLN A 98 1.70 -12.45 4.31
N ALA A 99 2.42 -11.53 4.96
CA ALA A 99 1.91 -10.72 6.06
C ALA A 99 1.24 -9.44 5.56
N GLY A 100 1.92 -8.72 4.66
CA GLY A 100 1.40 -7.51 4.01
C GLY A 100 1.53 -6.24 4.85
N LEU A 101 1.29 -5.09 4.22
CA LEU A 101 1.35 -3.77 4.86
C LEU A 101 0.02 -3.43 5.51
N ALA A 102 0.06 -2.92 6.75
CA ALA A 102 -1.12 -2.31 7.36
C ALA A 102 -1.50 -1.05 6.58
N LEU A 103 -2.74 -0.96 6.11
CA LEU A 103 -3.23 0.20 5.38
C LEU A 103 -3.76 1.27 6.35
N PRO A 104 -3.59 2.57 6.03
CA PRO A 104 -4.32 3.62 6.71
C PRO A 104 -5.80 3.56 6.34
N ILE A 105 -6.69 4.02 7.21
CA ILE A 105 -8.08 4.27 6.82
C ILE A 105 -8.08 5.53 5.95
N LEU A 106 -8.63 5.43 4.75
CA LEU A 106 -8.74 6.52 3.79
C LEU A 106 -10.16 7.07 3.79
N ASP A 107 -10.30 8.35 3.50
CA ASP A 107 -11.60 8.92 3.18
C ASP A 107 -12.10 8.37 1.83
N PRO A 108 -13.42 8.43 1.55
CA PRO A 108 -13.94 8.09 0.22
C PRO A 108 -13.27 8.90 -0.89
N GLU A 109 -13.27 8.36 -2.11
CA GLU A 109 -12.75 9.01 -3.32
C GLU A 109 -11.28 9.45 -3.21
N SER A 110 -10.49 8.71 -2.44
CA SER A 110 -9.09 8.99 -2.11
C SER A 110 -8.18 7.82 -2.48
N ALA A 111 -6.89 8.08 -2.73
CA ALA A 111 -5.96 7.02 -3.06
C ALA A 111 -4.53 7.30 -2.63
N ILE A 112 -3.77 6.26 -2.28
CA ILE A 112 -2.34 6.36 -1.96
C ILE A 112 -1.50 5.58 -2.95
N LEU A 113 -0.31 6.11 -3.23
CA LEU A 113 0.68 5.49 -4.11
C LEU A 113 1.87 5.00 -3.28
N ILE A 114 2.17 3.71 -3.39
CA ILE A 114 3.24 3.04 -2.64
C ILE A 114 4.33 2.61 -3.61
N GLY A 115 5.58 2.94 -3.28
CA GLY A 115 6.78 2.58 -4.03
C GLY A 115 7.58 1.49 -3.32
N LEU A 116 8.14 0.57 -4.10
CA LEU A 116 9.07 -0.43 -3.62
C LEU A 116 10.32 -0.43 -4.49
N GLN A 117 11.47 -0.41 -3.83
CA GLN A 117 12.79 -0.51 -4.46
C GLN A 117 13.57 -1.63 -3.79
N ARG A 118 14.06 -2.60 -4.57
CA ARG A 118 14.97 -3.63 -4.07
C ARG A 118 16.28 -2.99 -3.61
N VAL A 119 16.75 -3.39 -2.43
CA VAL A 119 18.02 -2.97 -1.81
C VAL A 119 19.05 -4.09 -1.78
#